data_AF-A0AAD7J9V1-F1
#
_entry.id   AF-A0AAD7J9V1-F1
#
_cell.length_a   1.000
_cell.length_b   1.000
_cell.length_c   1.000
_cell.angle_alpha   90.00
_cell.angle_beta   90.00
_cell.angle_gamma   90.00
#
_symmetry.space_group_name_H-M   'P 1'
#
loop_
_entity.id
_entity.type
_entity.pdbx_description
1 polymer ?
#
loop_
_entity_poly.entity_id
_entity_poly.type
_entity_poly.pdbx_seq_one_letter_code
_entity_poly.pdbx_strand_id
1 'polypeptide(L)'
;MSLAHDALPEASVLEQAFKCEIEDASGAKVQFGSLFAEQKTVVVFVRACHAHQSQYVSQLATVPKAALEAASTKLVVIGCGDYRVIEHYKDLTEFHGSIYADSSLQLYQLFGMISNLAVTPSDQEKPSYITRSRLAGAWAGWKNGPMKGQSPQ
;
A
#
# COMPACT_ATOMS: atom_id res chain seq x y z
N MET A 1 16.86 13.94 -8.33
CA MET A 1 17.76 13.63 -7.19
C MET A 1 17.33 12.28 -6.64
N SER A 2 18.22 11.28 -6.68
CA SER A 2 17.94 9.94 -6.14
C SER A 2 18.10 10.02 -4.63
N LEU A 3 17.01 9.93 -3.87
CA LEU A 3 17.09 9.59 -2.46
C LEU A 3 17.67 8.18 -2.37
N ALA A 4 18.77 7.99 -1.65
CA ALA A 4 19.22 6.65 -1.30
C ALA A 4 18.09 6.02 -0.48
N HIS A 5 17.44 4.97 -1.01
CA HIS A 5 16.25 4.37 -0.40
C HIS A 5 16.49 3.77 0.99
N ASP A 6 17.76 3.61 1.38
CA ASP A 6 18.20 3.06 2.67
C ASP A 6 18.70 4.13 3.65
N ALA A 7 18.76 5.40 3.24
CA ALA A 7 19.16 6.48 4.14
C ALA A 7 18.02 6.85 5.09
N LEU A 8 18.35 7.07 6.36
CA LEU A 8 17.38 7.57 7.33
C LEU A 8 16.90 8.97 6.90
N PRO A 9 15.59 9.28 7.03
CA PRO A 9 15.09 10.62 6.77
C PRO A 9 15.80 11.67 7.64
N GLU A 10 16.06 12.83 7.07
CA GLU A 10 16.59 13.99 7.79
C GLU A 10 15.68 14.36 8.97
N ALA A 11 16.27 14.86 10.06
CA ALA A 11 15.51 15.24 11.26
C ALA A 11 14.40 16.26 10.97
N SER A 12 14.66 17.20 10.06
CA SER A 12 13.68 18.20 9.62
C SER A 12 12.49 17.60 8.86
N VAL A 13 12.69 16.49 8.15
CA VAL A 13 11.61 15.74 7.48
C VAL A 13 10.76 15.02 8.52
N LEU A 14 11.39 14.41 9.52
CA LEU A 14 10.68 13.75 10.63
C LEU A 14 9.83 14.75 11.43
N GLU A 15 10.37 15.91 11.78
CA GLU A 15 9.62 16.96 12.49
C GLU A 15 8.41 17.48 11.72
N GLN A 16 8.52 17.55 10.39
CA GLN A 16 7.39 17.91 9.53
C GLN A 16 6.36 16.77 9.48
N ALA A 17 6.82 15.54 9.28
CA ALA A 17 5.96 14.36 9.25
C ALA A 17 5.17 14.21 10.55
N PHE A 18 5.77 14.49 11.71
CA PHE A 18 5.11 14.38 13.01
C PHE A 18 3.90 15.31 13.16
N LYS A 19 3.88 16.43 12.41
CA LYS A 19 2.80 17.41 12.41
C LYS A 19 1.69 17.08 11.39
N CYS A 20 1.92 16.14 10.47
CA CYS A 20 0.92 15.76 9.48
C CYS A 20 -0.29 15.10 10.14
N GLU A 21 -1.48 15.41 9.62
CA GLU A 21 -2.73 14.78 10.02
C GLU A 21 -3.04 13.58 9.11
N ILE A 22 -3.47 12.49 9.74
CA ILE A 22 -4.01 11.29 9.10
C ILE A 22 -5.39 11.01 9.66
N GLU A 23 -6.20 10.25 8.94
CA GLU A 23 -7.58 9.93 9.33
C GLU A 23 -7.65 8.49 9.86
N ASP A 24 -8.32 8.28 10.99
CA ASP A 24 -8.65 6.94 11.47
C ASP A 24 -9.89 6.36 10.76
N ALA A 25 -10.31 5.15 11.13
CA ALA A 25 -11.47 4.48 10.52
C ALA A 25 -12.80 5.28 10.62
N SER A 26 -12.91 6.20 11.60
CA SER A 26 -14.08 7.07 11.77
C SER A 26 -13.99 8.39 11.01
N GLY A 27 -12.84 8.66 10.37
CA GLY A 27 -12.52 9.95 9.75
C GLY A 27 -12.01 11.00 10.74
N ALA A 28 -11.70 10.61 11.99
CA ALA A 28 -11.11 11.52 12.95
C ALA A 28 -9.66 11.80 12.58
N LYS A 29 -9.28 13.07 12.62
CA LYS A 29 -7.92 13.52 12.34
C LYS A 29 -7.02 13.27 13.54
N VAL A 30 -5.91 12.59 13.29
CA VAL A 30 -4.89 12.21 14.26
C VAL A 30 -3.54 12.71 13.77
N GLN A 31 -2.74 13.31 14.65
CA GLN A 31 -1.37 13.69 14.29
C GLN A 31 -0.49 12.44 14.16
N PHE A 32 0.28 12.33 13.08
CA PHE A 32 1.16 11.19 12.85
C PHE A 32 2.15 10.97 14.01
N GLY A 33 2.69 12.06 14.59
CA GLY A 33 3.60 11.99 15.75
C GLY A 33 2.99 11.32 16.99
N SER A 34 1.67 11.43 17.17
CA SER A 34 0.99 10.81 18.31
C SER A 34 0.99 9.28 18.25
N LEU A 35 1.22 8.69 17.07
CA LEU A 35 1.21 7.24 16.91
C LEU A 35 2.33 6.55 17.71
N PHE A 36 3.45 7.21 18.01
CA PHE A 36 4.57 6.57 18.71
C PHE A 36 5.01 7.33 19.97
N ALA A 37 4.13 8.19 20.50
CA ALA A 37 4.40 8.96 21.71
C ALA A 37 4.51 8.06 22.96
N GLU A 38 3.65 7.03 23.05
CA GLU A 38 3.54 6.19 24.26
C GLU A 38 4.24 4.84 24.12
N GLN A 39 4.35 4.33 22.89
CA GLN A 39 4.79 2.97 22.62
C GLN A 39 5.60 2.90 21.32
N LYS A 40 6.61 2.03 21.31
CA LYS A 40 7.34 1.69 20.09
C LYS A 40 6.35 1.25 19.02
N THR A 41 6.48 1.80 17.82
CA THR A 41 5.50 1.55 16.75
C THR A 41 6.23 1.23 15.46
N VAL A 42 5.83 0.12 14.83
CA VAL A 42 6.16 -0.20 13.46
C VAL A 42 5.06 0.36 12.58
N VAL A 43 5.40 1.34 11.75
CA VAL A 43 4.48 1.93 10.77
C VAL A 43 4.78 1.36 9.40
N VAL A 44 3.76 0.81 8.75
CA VAL A 44 3.84 0.23 7.41
C VAL A 44 3.00 1.06 6.45
N PHE A 45 3.65 1.66 5.46
CA PHE A 45 2.96 2.40 4.39
C PHE A 45 2.55 1.45 3.26
N VAL A 46 1.30 1.53 2.80
CA VAL A 46 0.75 0.69 1.73
C VAL A 46 0.14 1.54 0.61
N ARG A 47 0.39 1.13 -0.64
CA ARG A 47 0.05 1.94 -1.81
C ARG A 47 -1.44 2.24 -1.96
N ALA A 48 -2.34 1.39 -1.47
CA ALA A 48 -3.75 1.71 -1.22
C ALA A 48 -4.47 0.58 -0.49
N CYS A 49 -5.52 0.91 0.27
CA CYS A 49 -6.39 -0.05 0.95
C CYS A 49 -7.42 -0.67 -0.02
N HIS A 50 -6.94 -1.37 -1.06
CA HIS A 50 -7.78 -2.03 -2.06
C HIS A 50 -7.69 -3.55 -1.97
N ALA A 51 -8.76 -4.25 -2.39
CA ALA A 51 -8.83 -5.71 -2.33
C ALA A 51 -7.66 -6.45 -3.02
N HIS A 52 -7.11 -5.92 -4.11
CA HIS A 52 -5.99 -6.55 -4.82
C HIS A 52 -4.62 -6.38 -4.12
N GLN A 53 -4.51 -5.52 -3.11
CA GLN A 53 -3.31 -5.32 -2.29
C GLN A 53 -3.47 -5.87 -0.85
N SER A 54 -4.61 -6.51 -0.57
CA SER A 54 -4.96 -7.07 0.74
C SER A 54 -4.02 -8.20 1.19
N GLN A 55 -3.41 -8.94 0.27
CA GLN A 55 -2.57 -10.11 0.59
C GLN A 55 -1.40 -9.75 1.51
N TYR A 56 -0.73 -8.62 1.26
CA TYR A 56 0.38 -8.17 2.09
C TYR A 56 -0.08 -7.83 3.51
N VAL A 57 -1.20 -7.12 3.63
CA VAL A 57 -1.77 -6.77 4.94
C VAL A 57 -2.33 -8.00 5.66
N SER A 58 -2.84 -8.99 4.92
CA SER A 58 -3.26 -10.29 5.48
C SER A 58 -2.06 -11.07 6.05
N GLN A 59 -0.88 -10.97 5.43
CA GLN A 59 0.34 -11.53 6.01
C GLN A 59 0.75 -10.78 7.29
N LEU A 60 0.62 -9.45 7.32
CA LEU A 60 0.84 -8.68 8.55
C LEU A 60 -0.11 -9.08 9.67
N ALA A 61 -1.34 -9.50 9.35
CA ALA A 61 -2.30 -10.01 10.34
C ALA A 61 -1.85 -11.32 11.02
N THR A 62 -0.94 -12.09 10.38
CA THR A 62 -0.37 -13.32 10.96
C THR A 62 0.75 -13.06 11.97
N VAL A 63 1.23 -11.82 12.10
CA VAL A 63 2.26 -11.46 13.08
C VAL A 63 1.72 -11.76 14.49
N PRO A 64 2.41 -12.59 15.30
CA PRO A 64 1.89 -12.99 16.60
C PRO A 64 1.70 -11.79 17.53
N LYS A 65 0.45 -11.56 17.98
CA LYS A 65 0.11 -10.50 18.94
C LYS A 65 0.97 -10.58 20.21
N ALA A 66 1.19 -11.80 20.70
CA ALA A 66 2.01 -12.04 21.89
C ALA A 66 3.47 -11.57 21.71
N ALA A 67 4.02 -11.66 20.50
CA ALA A 67 5.38 -11.16 20.23
C ALA A 67 5.44 -9.63 20.22
N LEU A 68 4.42 -8.98 19.65
CA LEU A 68 4.28 -7.52 19.67
C LEU A 68 4.10 -6.99 21.10
N GLU A 69 3.25 -7.64 21.89
CA GLU A 69 3.00 -7.32 23.31
C GLU A 69 4.26 -7.52 24.16
N ALA A 70 4.95 -8.65 24.02
CA ALA A 70 6.20 -8.92 24.75
C ALA A 70 7.30 -7.90 24.43
N ALA A 71 7.28 -7.32 23.21
CA ALA A 71 8.19 -6.28 22.78
C ALA A 71 7.69 -4.85 23.07
N SER A 72 6.55 -4.68 23.75
CA SER A 72 5.89 -3.39 23.96
C SER A 72 5.82 -2.57 22.66
N THR A 73 5.44 -3.23 21.56
CA THR A 73 5.45 -2.65 20.22
C THR A 73 4.08 -2.82 19.56
N LYS A 74 3.61 -1.80 18.85
CA LYS A 74 2.40 -1.89 18.03
C LYS A 74 2.71 -1.87 16.53
N LEU A 75 1.84 -2.48 15.75
CA LEU A 75 1.91 -2.51 14.30
C LEU A 75 0.77 -1.67 13.73
N VAL A 76 1.11 -0.67 12.92
CA VAL A 76 0.18 0.28 12.31
C VAL A 76 0.35 0.26 10.79
N VAL A 77 -0.76 0.31 10.07
CA VAL A 77 -0.77 0.46 8.61
C VAL A 77 -1.27 1.86 8.24
N ILE A 78 -0.61 2.52 7.29
CA ILE A 78 -1.06 3.78 6.71
C ILE A 78 -1.25 3.57 5.21
N GLY A 79 -2.48 3.76 4.73
CA GLY A 79 -2.81 3.74 3.31
C GLY A 79 -2.96 5.16 2.75
N CYS A 80 -2.87 5.31 1.43
CA CYS A 80 -3.07 6.59 0.74
C CYS A 80 -4.52 6.81 0.24
N GLY A 81 -5.43 5.90 0.61
CA GLY A 81 -6.84 5.94 0.22
C GLY A 81 -7.71 6.63 1.27
N ASP A 82 -9.01 6.71 1.00
CA ASP A 82 -10.00 7.35 1.86
C ASP A 82 -10.30 6.53 3.13
N TYR A 83 -10.55 7.18 4.26
CA TYR A 83 -10.83 6.50 5.52
C TYR A 83 -12.06 5.57 5.47
N ARG A 84 -13.04 5.88 4.61
CA ARG A 84 -14.30 5.12 4.49
C ARG A 84 -14.10 3.67 4.07
N VAL A 85 -12.96 3.33 3.47
CA VAL A 85 -12.64 1.94 3.09
C VAL A 85 -11.93 1.16 4.18
N ILE A 86 -11.50 1.81 5.28
CA ILE A 86 -10.67 1.19 6.32
C ILE A 86 -11.40 0.03 6.98
N GLU A 87 -12.65 0.21 7.40
CA GLU A 87 -13.41 -0.84 8.11
C GLU A 87 -13.54 -2.10 7.24
N HIS A 88 -14.02 -1.94 6.01
CA HIS A 88 -14.10 -3.04 5.05
C HIS A 88 -12.74 -3.70 4.77
N TYR A 89 -11.67 -2.89 4.70
CA TYR A 89 -10.33 -3.41 4.44
C TYR A 89 -9.76 -4.20 5.63
N LYS A 90 -10.08 -3.80 6.87
CA LYS A 90 -9.76 -4.58 8.08
C LYS A 90 -10.46 -5.93 8.06
N ASP A 91 -11.74 -5.95 7.75
CA ASP A 91 -12.51 -7.20 7.66
C ASP A 91 -11.94 -8.13 6.59
N LEU A 92 -11.61 -7.59 5.41
CA LEU A 92 -11.06 -8.36 4.30
C LEU A 92 -9.68 -8.98 4.62
N THR A 93 -8.86 -8.28 5.40
CA THR A 93 -7.47 -8.67 5.68
C THR A 93 -7.32 -9.40 7.01
N GLU A 94 -8.38 -9.46 7.81
CA GLU A 94 -8.36 -9.89 9.21
C GLU A 94 -7.29 -9.17 10.04
N PHE A 95 -6.96 -7.92 9.67
CA PHE A 95 -5.91 -7.17 10.34
C PHE A 95 -6.41 -6.52 11.62
N HIS A 96 -5.83 -6.93 12.74
CA HIS A 96 -6.27 -6.53 14.08
C HIS A 96 -5.64 -5.22 14.58
N GLY A 97 -4.61 -4.69 13.89
CA GLY A 97 -3.97 -3.44 14.23
C GLY A 97 -4.76 -2.20 13.80
N SER A 98 -4.18 -1.02 14.04
CA SER A 98 -4.76 0.25 13.56
C SER A 98 -4.38 0.48 12.10
N ILE A 99 -5.36 0.93 11.33
CA ILE A 99 -5.17 1.39 9.95
C ILE A 99 -5.58 2.86 9.89
N TYR A 100 -4.78 3.68 9.23
CA TYR A 100 -5.06 5.10 8.98
C TYR A 100 -4.98 5.42 7.49
N ALA A 101 -5.65 6.51 7.12
CA ALA A 101 -5.65 7.10 5.79
C ALA A 101 -4.83 8.39 5.78
N ASP A 102 -3.80 8.46 4.93
CA ASP A 102 -3.19 9.72 4.50
C ASP A 102 -3.82 10.13 3.17
N SER A 103 -5.08 10.57 3.21
CA SER A 103 -5.82 11.04 2.03
C SER A 103 -5.14 12.24 1.34
N SER A 104 -4.33 12.99 2.08
CA SER A 104 -3.61 14.17 1.58
C SER A 104 -2.30 13.83 0.87
N LEU A 105 -1.80 12.60 1.03
CA LEU A 105 -0.50 12.12 0.57
C LEU A 105 0.71 12.89 1.14
N GLN A 106 0.52 13.68 2.21
CA GLN A 106 1.59 14.50 2.77
C GLN A 106 2.74 13.64 3.32
N LEU A 107 2.44 12.55 4.03
CA LEU A 107 3.47 11.65 4.56
C LEU A 107 4.19 10.92 3.42
N TYR A 108 3.42 10.47 2.41
CA TYR A 108 4.00 9.83 1.23
C TYR A 108 4.98 10.76 0.50
N GLN A 109 4.61 12.03 0.32
CA GLN A 109 5.45 13.03 -0.32
C GLN A 109 6.69 13.37 0.52
N LEU A 110 6.52 13.60 1.83
CA LEU A 110 7.61 13.93 2.75
C LEU A 110 8.65 12.82 2.83
N PHE A 111 8.21 11.56 2.86
CA PHE A 111 9.10 10.40 2.86
C PHE A 111 9.62 10.01 1.47
N GLY A 112 9.33 10.82 0.45
CA GLY A 112 9.80 10.57 -0.92
C GLY A 112 9.26 9.28 -1.53
N MET A 113 8.10 8.80 -1.06
CA MET A 113 7.47 7.59 -1.57
C MET A 113 6.86 7.90 -2.95
N ILE A 114 7.46 7.33 -4.00
CA ILE A 114 7.11 7.65 -5.38
C ILE A 114 5.98 6.74 -5.87
N SER A 115 4.90 7.31 -6.37
CA SER A 115 3.88 6.57 -7.13
C SER A 115 4.34 6.40 -8.59
N ASN A 116 5.14 5.38 -8.87
CA ASN A 116 5.50 5.04 -10.24
C ASN A 116 4.33 4.29 -10.90
N LEU A 117 3.45 5.02 -11.59
CA LEU A 117 2.56 4.47 -12.63
C LEU A 117 3.26 4.41 -14.00
N ALA A 118 4.49 4.91 -14.10
CA ALA A 118 5.29 4.83 -15.32
C ALA A 118 5.41 3.36 -15.75
N VAL A 119 4.73 3.03 -16.85
CA VAL A 119 5.00 1.81 -17.61
C VAL A 119 6.48 1.84 -17.94
N THR A 120 7.19 0.73 -17.69
CA THR A 120 8.59 0.56 -18.11
C THR A 120 8.72 1.07 -19.55
N PRO A 121 9.53 2.11 -19.80
CA PRO A 121 9.83 2.56 -21.15
C PRO A 121 10.22 1.35 -22.02
N SER A 122 9.80 1.30 -23.28
CA SER A 122 9.96 0.11 -24.14
C SER A 122 11.42 -0.33 -24.35
N ASP A 123 12.36 0.52 -23.96
CA ASP A 123 13.82 0.42 -24.04
C ASP A 123 14.50 -0.07 -22.75
N GLN A 124 13.77 -0.32 -21.66
CA GLN A 124 14.33 -0.91 -20.43
C GLN A 124 13.89 -2.36 -20.21
N GLU A 125 14.82 -3.20 -19.73
CA GLU A 125 14.50 -4.57 -19.34
C GLU A 125 13.49 -4.58 -18.19
N LYS A 126 12.43 -5.37 -18.35
CA LYS A 126 11.39 -5.49 -17.33
C LYS A 126 11.97 -6.16 -16.08
N PRO A 127 11.66 -5.67 -14.87
CA PRO A 127 12.06 -6.31 -13.62
C PRO A 127 11.64 -7.79 -13.58
N SER A 128 12.53 -8.65 -13.10
CA SER A 128 12.36 -10.12 -13.09
C SER A 128 11.14 -10.62 -12.31
N TYR A 129 10.60 -9.81 -11.39
CA TYR A 129 9.36 -10.12 -10.66
C TYR A 129 8.09 -9.97 -11.51
N ILE A 130 8.17 -9.35 -12.68
CA ILE A 130 7.05 -9.26 -13.64
C ILE A 130 6.99 -10.57 -14.43
N THR A 131 6.52 -11.63 -13.79
CA THR A 131 6.44 -12.98 -14.39
C THR A 131 5.21 -13.16 -15.30
N ARG A 132 4.27 -12.21 -15.32
CA ARG A 132 3.08 -12.28 -16.18
C ARG A 132 3.00 -11.07 -17.12
N SER A 133 3.47 -11.29 -18.35
CA SER A 133 3.23 -10.37 -19.46
C SER A 133 1.73 -10.31 -19.76
N ARG A 134 1.15 -9.09 -19.81
CA ARG A 134 -0.23 -8.83 -20.23
C ARG A 134 -0.54 -9.36 -21.65
N LEU A 135 0.47 -9.74 -22.41
CA LEU A 135 0.33 -10.37 -23.73
C LEU A 135 -0.15 -11.82 -23.67
N ALA A 136 0.08 -12.55 -22.57
CA ALA A 136 -0.43 -13.92 -22.43
C ALA A 136 -1.97 -13.96 -22.44
N GLY A 137 -2.63 -12.92 -21.89
CA GLY A 137 -4.08 -12.78 -21.93
C GLY A 137 -4.62 -12.45 -23.33
N ALA A 138 -3.89 -11.64 -24.11
CA ALA A 138 -4.30 -11.27 -25.47
C ALA A 138 -4.13 -12.43 -26.46
N TRP A 139 -3.09 -13.25 -26.32
CA TRP A 139 -2.84 -14.38 -27.22
C TRP A 139 -3.79 -15.57 -26.97
N ALA A 140 -4.18 -15.80 -25.71
CA ALA A 140 -5.17 -16.79 -25.34
C ALA A 140 -6.58 -16.45 -25.89
N GLY A 141 -6.90 -15.16 -26.02
CA GLY A 141 -8.17 -14.70 -26.60
C GLY A 141 -8.29 -14.88 -28.12
N TRP A 142 -7.19 -14.70 -28.86
CA TRP A 142 -7.19 -14.91 -30.32
C TRP A 142 -7.43 -16.38 -30.67
N LYS A 143 -6.76 -17.31 -29.98
CA LYS A 143 -6.76 -18.73 -30.37
C LYS A 143 -8.11 -19.43 -30.16
N ASN A 144 -9.04 -18.80 -29.42
CA ASN A 144 -10.35 -19.36 -29.06
C ASN A 144 -11.55 -18.56 -29.66
N GLY A 145 -11.32 -17.69 -30.65
CA GLY A 145 -12.40 -16.97 -31.35
C GLY A 145 -13.20 -17.90 -32.30
N PRO A 146 -14.54 -17.74 -32.42
CA PRO A 146 -15.41 -18.74 -33.03
C PRO A 146 -15.24 -18.82 -34.56
N MET A 147 -14.85 -20.00 -35.05
CA MET A 147 -15.10 -20.38 -36.44
C MET A 147 -16.59 -20.67 -36.62
N LYS A 148 -17.28 -19.90 -37.46
CA LYS A 148 -18.39 -20.39 -38.28
C LYS A 148 -18.62 -19.48 -39.48
N GLY A 149 -18.67 -20.13 -40.63
CA GLY A 149 -18.66 -19.54 -41.96
C GLY A 149 -20.00 -18.95 -42.40
N GLN A 150 -19.89 -18.21 -43.49
CA GLN A 150 -20.94 -17.55 -44.25
C GLN A 150 -22.02 -18.52 -44.76
N SER A 151 -23.25 -18.02 -44.93
CA SER A 151 -23.87 -17.95 -46.27
C SER A 151 -25.07 -16.99 -46.26
N PRO A 152 -25.29 -16.23 -47.35
CA PRO A 152 -26.42 -15.32 -47.50
C PRO A 152 -27.62 -16.00 -48.19
N GLN A 153 -28.83 -15.61 -47.81
CA GLN A 153 -29.98 -15.52 -48.71
C GLN A 153 -30.60 -14.14 -48.55
#